data_AF-A0A7G9BQA8-F1
#
_entry.id   AF-A0A7G9BQA8-F1
#
_cell.length_a   1.000
_cell.length_b   1.000
_cell.length_c   1.000
_cell.angle_alpha   90.00
_cell.angle_beta   90.00
_cell.angle_gamma   90.00
#
_symmetry.space_group_name_H-M   'P 1'
#
loop_
_entity.id
_entity.type
_entity.pdbx_description
1 polymer ?
#
loop_
_entity_poly.entity_id
_entity_poly.type
_entity_poly.pdbx_seq_one_letter_code
_entity_poly.pdbx_strand_id
1 'polypeptide(L)'
;MKQTLFQAYLYSTLYLIVFCTGCQQTTEQEAAKTQVIAESSPEWSNLLLNKKGWIGADGIYCVPLNGVERPGEAQQTKTLFWFSDTIIGDIEDDSLQQGWEMVHNSIAYLTGGDPDKEKMDFFWAKDDDGKARSVFEPHTPEAQVNEYYWLGDGFFNHRLDSTIYIFAYRIRNLPEGAFPFEDVGVNLIAIPKGSQPPFNEQRQMDTPLFHIGKKGKSVFGINVLANTTGAGAPQPDGYIYVYGIRGTNKELLVARVEEELFEDFQAWTYWDGQSWNSSIDESAAITDRISNEMSVSFMEDGRVIAAFQVDTNSPSIAIQVAKTPIGPFFPFKKVYETPEIYEDIDFYTYNAKAHPHLSTPGELLISYNVNAFDFENKLYQHPNHCRPRFIRVKY
;
A
#
# COMPACT_ATOMS: atom_id res chain seq x y z
N MET A 1 -6.95 -40.92 90.53
CA MET A 1 -8.41 -41.04 90.37
C MET A 1 -8.71 -41.10 88.87
N LYS A 2 -9.15 -42.27 88.37
CA LYS A 2 -9.72 -42.62 87.03
C LYS A 2 -8.94 -42.15 85.78
N GLN A 3 -8.08 -42.93 85.10
CA GLN A 3 -8.33 -44.08 84.20
C GLN A 3 -9.46 -43.87 83.17
N THR A 4 -9.12 -43.68 81.88
CA THR A 4 -9.43 -44.63 80.78
C THR A 4 -8.64 -44.31 79.49
N LEU A 5 -8.40 -45.36 78.71
CA LEU A 5 -7.48 -45.58 77.59
C LEU A 5 -8.19 -45.51 76.20
N PHE A 6 -7.37 -45.31 75.15
CA PHE A 6 -7.51 -45.75 73.74
C PHE A 6 -8.61 -45.13 72.86
N GLN A 7 -8.24 -44.56 71.70
CA GLN A 7 -8.11 -45.29 70.42
C GLN A 7 -7.66 -44.36 69.29
N ALA A 8 -6.68 -44.80 68.50
CA ALA A 8 -6.23 -44.16 67.27
C ALA A 8 -7.16 -44.52 66.10
N TYR A 9 -7.52 -43.54 65.27
CA TYR A 9 -8.08 -43.78 63.94
C TYR A 9 -7.40 -42.84 62.93
N LEU A 10 -6.68 -43.45 61.99
CA LEU A 10 -6.26 -42.90 60.71
C LEU A 10 -7.51 -42.50 59.91
N TYR A 11 -7.57 -41.28 59.41
CA TYR A 11 -8.40 -40.93 58.25
C TYR A 11 -7.53 -40.22 57.22
N SER A 12 -7.30 -40.94 56.12
CA SER A 12 -6.70 -40.47 54.88
C SER A 12 -7.71 -39.59 54.13
N THR A 13 -7.42 -38.30 53.98
CA THR A 13 -8.20 -37.41 53.11
C THR A 13 -7.53 -37.32 51.75
N LEU A 14 -8.10 -38.04 50.78
CA LEU A 14 -7.72 -37.98 49.37
C LEU A 14 -8.30 -36.69 48.76
N TYR A 15 -7.47 -35.68 48.49
CA TYR A 15 -7.89 -34.52 47.69
C TYR A 15 -7.83 -34.91 46.21
N LEU A 16 -8.99 -35.09 45.61
CA LEU A 16 -9.13 -35.22 44.16
C LEU A 16 -8.94 -33.82 43.54
N ILE A 17 -7.73 -33.51 43.06
CA ILE A 17 -7.50 -32.32 42.24
C ILE A 17 -8.02 -32.65 40.84
N VAL A 18 -9.23 -32.19 40.54
CA VAL A 18 -9.74 -32.14 39.17
C VAL A 18 -9.00 -31.01 38.47
N PHE A 19 -8.00 -31.34 37.66
CA PHE A 19 -7.38 -30.40 36.74
C PHE A 19 -8.41 -30.05 35.65
N CYS A 20 -9.00 -28.85 35.70
CA CYS A 20 -9.75 -28.26 34.60
C CYS A 20 -8.80 -27.80 33.49
N THR A 21 -8.16 -28.73 32.79
CA THR A 21 -7.33 -28.44 31.61
C THR A 21 -8.14 -27.94 30.42
N GLY A 22 -9.45 -28.17 30.38
CA GLY A 22 -10.33 -27.78 29.27
C GLY A 22 -10.74 -26.30 29.24
N CYS A 23 -10.55 -25.53 30.32
CA CYS A 23 -10.97 -24.12 30.38
C CYS A 23 -9.83 -23.14 30.02
N GLN A 24 -8.56 -23.56 30.21
CA GLN A 24 -7.36 -22.77 29.86
C GLN A 24 -7.07 -22.80 28.36
N GLN A 25 -7.22 -23.96 27.70
CA GLN A 25 -6.99 -24.07 26.25
C GLN A 25 -7.98 -23.24 25.44
N THR A 26 -9.26 -23.18 25.83
CA THR A 26 -10.27 -22.37 25.14
C THR A 26 -10.03 -20.87 25.30
N THR A 27 -9.54 -20.40 26.45
CA THR A 27 -9.25 -18.98 26.69
C THR A 27 -7.97 -18.51 25.99
N GLU A 28 -6.91 -19.32 25.92
CA GLU A 28 -5.73 -19.00 25.10
C GLU A 28 -6.03 -18.99 23.61
N GLN A 29 -6.87 -19.91 23.14
CA GLN A 29 -7.24 -20.04 21.72
C GLN A 29 -8.22 -18.94 21.27
N GLU A 30 -9.06 -18.41 22.18
CA GLU A 30 -9.87 -17.20 21.94
C GLU A 30 -9.07 -15.90 22.07
N ALA A 31 -8.13 -15.80 23.01
CA ALA A 31 -7.24 -14.65 23.13
C ALA A 31 -6.32 -14.51 21.91
N ALA A 32 -5.81 -15.63 21.38
CA ALA A 32 -5.04 -15.65 20.14
C ALA A 32 -5.81 -15.13 18.92
N LYS A 33 -7.15 -15.22 18.90
CA LYS A 33 -8.01 -14.65 17.83
C LYS A 33 -8.19 -13.13 17.90
N THR A 34 -7.61 -12.45 18.89
CA THR A 34 -7.73 -10.99 19.06
C THR A 34 -6.39 -10.26 19.05
N GLN A 35 -5.29 -11.00 18.90
CA GLN A 35 -3.95 -10.43 18.86
C GLN A 35 -3.59 -10.01 17.44
N VAL A 36 -3.10 -8.78 17.33
CA VAL A 36 -2.48 -8.29 16.10
C VAL A 36 -1.00 -8.67 16.15
N ILE A 37 -0.55 -9.48 15.20
CA ILE A 37 0.83 -9.95 15.13
C ILE A 37 1.41 -9.55 13.79
N ALA A 38 2.53 -8.82 13.81
CA ALA A 38 3.27 -8.44 12.61
C ALA A 38 4.62 -9.15 12.55
N GLU A 39 4.97 -9.66 11.37
CA GLU A 39 6.25 -10.31 11.10
C GLU A 39 6.80 -9.91 9.74
N SER A 40 8.13 -9.83 9.59
CA SER A 40 8.75 -9.65 8.28
C SER A 40 8.33 -10.77 7.33
N SER A 41 8.22 -10.45 6.04
CA SER A 41 8.01 -11.41 4.97
C SER A 41 9.20 -11.39 4.00
N PRO A 42 10.29 -12.12 4.34
CA PRO A 42 11.47 -12.20 3.49
C PRO A 42 11.17 -12.80 2.11
N GLU A 43 10.22 -13.72 2.01
CA GLU A 43 9.81 -14.32 0.73
C GLU A 43 9.31 -13.26 -0.26
N TRP A 44 8.42 -12.37 0.17
CA TRP A 44 7.93 -11.25 -0.64
C TRP A 44 9.02 -10.18 -0.85
N SER A 45 9.81 -9.88 0.18
CA SER A 45 10.93 -8.92 0.06
C SER A 45 12.03 -9.39 -0.89
N ASN A 46 12.22 -10.70 -1.00
CA ASN A 46 13.17 -11.31 -1.90
C ASN A 46 12.65 -11.37 -3.33
N LEU A 47 11.33 -11.37 -3.57
CA LEU A 47 10.74 -11.30 -4.92
C LEU A 47 11.29 -10.12 -5.73
N LEU A 48 11.56 -9.00 -5.05
CA LEU A 48 12.10 -7.78 -5.64
C LEU A 48 13.64 -7.69 -5.57
N LEU A 49 14.32 -8.76 -5.13
CA LEU A 49 15.79 -8.77 -5.05
C LEU A 49 16.39 -9.30 -6.35
N ASN A 50 16.82 -8.39 -7.22
CA ASN A 50 17.41 -8.67 -8.52
C ASN A 50 18.85 -8.17 -8.60
N LYS A 51 19.67 -8.79 -9.45
CA LYS A 51 21.05 -8.34 -9.71
C LYS A 51 21.24 -7.77 -11.12
N LYS A 52 20.20 -7.77 -11.97
CA LYS A 52 20.28 -7.32 -13.36
C LYS A 52 18.99 -6.66 -13.79
N GLY A 53 19.09 -5.59 -14.58
CA GLY A 53 17.93 -4.80 -15.01
C GLY A 53 17.29 -4.05 -13.85
N TRP A 54 16.03 -4.34 -13.53
CA TRP A 54 15.34 -3.72 -12.40
C TRP A 54 15.97 -4.17 -11.08
N ILE A 55 16.60 -3.29 -10.31
CA ILE A 55 17.31 -3.65 -9.05
C ILE A 55 16.79 -2.94 -7.80
N GLY A 56 15.94 -1.92 -7.96
CA GLY A 56 15.30 -1.22 -6.86
C GLY A 56 14.31 -0.18 -7.36
N ALA A 57 13.35 0.19 -6.53
CA ALA A 57 12.39 1.24 -6.86
C ALA A 57 11.68 1.82 -5.63
N ASP A 58 11.04 2.98 -5.86
CA ASP A 58 10.08 3.61 -4.97
C ASP A 58 8.62 3.23 -5.30
N GLY A 59 7.73 3.52 -4.35
CA GLY A 59 6.36 3.05 -4.26
C GLY A 59 6.26 1.56 -3.96
N ILE A 60 5.06 1.01 -3.95
CA ILE A 60 4.69 -0.14 -4.77
C ILE A 60 3.18 -0.27 -4.75
N TYR A 61 2.55 -0.20 -5.91
CA TYR A 61 1.11 -0.36 -6.05
C TYR A 61 0.84 -1.55 -6.94
N CYS A 62 -0.35 -2.14 -6.80
CA CYS A 62 -0.73 -3.25 -7.65
C CYS A 62 -2.24 -3.40 -7.80
N VAL A 63 -2.64 -4.07 -8.87
CA VAL A 63 -4.03 -4.45 -9.13
C VAL A 63 -4.07 -5.86 -9.73
N PRO A 64 -5.04 -6.70 -9.36
CA PRO A 64 -5.26 -7.96 -10.03
C PRO A 64 -5.96 -7.72 -11.37
N LEU A 65 -5.53 -8.42 -12.44
CA LEU A 65 -6.08 -8.23 -13.79
C LEU A 65 -7.53 -8.73 -13.98
N ASN A 66 -8.11 -9.40 -12.99
CA ASN A 66 -9.54 -9.70 -12.93
C ASN A 66 -10.33 -8.64 -12.12
N GLY A 67 -9.62 -7.69 -11.51
CA GLY A 67 -10.15 -6.62 -10.66
C GLY A 67 -10.68 -7.04 -9.30
N VAL A 68 -10.53 -8.31 -8.90
CA VAL A 68 -11.05 -8.81 -7.60
C VAL A 68 -10.04 -8.55 -6.49
N GLU A 69 -10.31 -7.56 -5.63
CA GLU A 69 -9.39 -7.09 -4.59
C GLU A 69 -9.45 -7.89 -3.26
N ARG A 70 -9.95 -9.13 -3.30
CA ARG A 70 -10.21 -9.93 -2.10
C ARG A 70 -9.04 -10.84 -1.72
N PRO A 71 -8.73 -10.99 -0.41
CA PRO A 71 -7.76 -11.99 0.06
C PRO A 71 -8.06 -13.40 -0.47
N GLY A 72 -7.01 -14.09 -0.89
CA GLY A 72 -7.07 -15.47 -1.40
C GLY A 72 -7.44 -15.64 -2.89
N GLU A 73 -7.75 -14.56 -3.61
CA GLU A 73 -8.18 -14.64 -5.02
C GLU A 73 -7.02 -14.49 -6.04
N ALA A 74 -5.82 -14.06 -5.61
CA ALA A 74 -4.69 -13.81 -6.52
C ALA A 74 -4.22 -15.04 -7.31
N GLN A 75 -4.47 -16.26 -6.83
CA GLN A 75 -4.03 -17.49 -7.50
C GLN A 75 -4.64 -17.69 -8.90
N GLN A 76 -5.76 -17.04 -9.20
CA GLN A 76 -6.51 -17.22 -10.44
C GLN A 76 -6.24 -16.12 -11.48
N THR A 77 -5.30 -15.22 -11.21
CA THR A 77 -5.04 -14.04 -12.04
C THR A 77 -3.56 -13.71 -12.10
N LYS A 78 -3.21 -12.74 -12.94
CA LYS A 78 -1.97 -11.99 -12.81
C LYS A 78 -2.22 -10.73 -12.00
N THR A 79 -1.19 -10.25 -11.33
CA THR A 79 -1.15 -8.94 -10.68
C THR A 79 -0.22 -8.04 -11.47
N LEU A 80 -0.72 -6.87 -11.88
CA LEU A 80 0.10 -5.80 -12.41
C LEU A 80 0.60 -4.96 -11.24
N PHE A 81 1.90 -4.85 -11.10
CA PHE A 81 2.57 -3.93 -10.20
C PHE A 81 3.03 -2.71 -10.97
N TRP A 82 3.03 -1.55 -10.31
CA TRP A 82 3.72 -0.38 -10.81
C TRP A 82 4.49 0.31 -9.69
N PHE A 83 5.58 0.94 -10.10
CA PHE A 83 6.58 1.55 -9.25
C PHE A 83 6.84 2.97 -9.75
N SER A 84 7.33 3.82 -8.85
CA SER A 84 7.82 5.17 -9.17
C SER A 84 9.31 5.09 -9.52
N ASP A 85 10.12 6.05 -9.07
CA ASP A 85 11.56 6.09 -9.32
C ASP A 85 12.20 4.71 -9.20
N THR A 86 12.80 4.23 -10.29
CA THR A 86 13.27 2.86 -10.46
C THR A 86 14.71 2.87 -10.95
N ILE A 87 15.54 2.06 -10.31
CA ILE A 87 16.95 1.86 -10.65
C ILE A 87 17.06 0.69 -11.63
N ILE A 88 17.60 0.97 -12.81
CA ILE A 88 17.92 -0.01 -13.84
C ILE A 88 19.44 -0.15 -13.91
N GLY A 89 19.96 -1.33 -13.59
CA GLY A 89 21.41 -1.57 -13.59
C GLY A 89 21.77 -3.03 -13.32
N ASP A 90 23.07 -3.28 -13.28
CA ASP A 90 23.63 -4.60 -13.02
C ASP A 90 24.50 -4.57 -11.76
N ILE A 91 24.48 -5.68 -11.00
CA ILE A 91 25.25 -5.89 -9.79
C ILE A 91 26.09 -7.16 -9.98
N GLU A 92 27.41 -7.02 -9.91
CA GLU A 92 28.38 -8.11 -10.00
C GLU A 92 29.24 -8.11 -8.73
N ASP A 93 29.43 -9.28 -8.11
CA ASP A 93 30.19 -9.45 -6.86
C ASP A 93 29.83 -8.42 -5.78
N ASP A 94 28.52 -8.16 -5.66
CA ASP A 94 27.87 -7.21 -4.73
C ASP A 94 28.21 -5.73 -4.95
N SER A 95 28.76 -5.39 -6.12
CA SER A 95 29.07 -4.03 -6.55
C SER A 95 28.16 -3.59 -7.70
N LEU A 96 27.59 -2.38 -7.59
CA LEU A 96 26.86 -1.75 -8.68
C LEU A 96 27.80 -1.46 -9.85
N GLN A 97 27.42 -1.88 -11.04
CA GLN A 97 28.19 -1.62 -12.26
C GLN A 97 27.94 -0.21 -12.79
N GLN A 98 28.90 0.30 -13.57
CA GLN A 98 28.75 1.60 -14.26
C GLN A 98 27.61 1.54 -15.28
N GLY A 99 27.02 2.71 -15.57
CA GLY A 99 25.97 2.83 -16.58
C GLY A 99 24.58 2.44 -16.10
N TRP A 100 24.36 2.35 -14.78
CA TRP A 100 23.02 2.29 -14.23
C TRP A 100 22.23 3.58 -14.54
N GLU A 101 20.92 3.46 -14.64
CA GLU A 101 19.99 4.53 -14.97
C GLU A 101 18.88 4.59 -13.92
N MET A 102 18.29 5.78 -13.76
CA MET A 102 17.12 6.00 -12.92
C MET A 102 15.98 6.50 -13.80
N VAL A 103 14.90 5.73 -13.88
CA VAL A 103 13.66 6.11 -14.57
C VAL A 103 12.60 6.45 -13.53
N HIS A 104 11.56 7.19 -13.90
CA HIS A 104 10.58 7.70 -12.92
C HIS A 104 9.41 6.76 -12.64
N ASN A 105 9.26 5.71 -13.45
CA ASN A 105 8.34 4.63 -13.17
C ASN A 105 8.67 3.38 -14.01
N SER A 106 8.28 2.24 -13.46
CA SER A 106 8.37 0.93 -14.09
C SER A 106 7.16 0.09 -13.70
N ILE A 107 6.99 -1.07 -14.33
CA ILE A 107 5.91 -2.00 -14.01
C ILE A 107 6.44 -3.42 -13.90
N ALA A 108 5.67 -4.30 -13.28
CA ALA A 108 5.94 -5.73 -13.30
C ALA A 108 4.65 -6.56 -13.33
N TYR A 109 4.74 -7.81 -13.76
CA TYR A 109 3.65 -8.78 -13.66
C TYR A 109 4.05 -9.95 -12.78
N LEU A 110 3.23 -10.27 -11.79
CA LEU A 110 3.29 -11.53 -11.06
C LEU A 110 2.17 -12.45 -11.53
N THR A 111 2.49 -13.70 -11.86
CA THR A 111 1.47 -14.71 -12.16
C THR A 111 1.17 -15.56 -10.92
N GLY A 112 -0.09 -15.61 -10.50
CA GLY A 112 -0.52 -16.30 -9.28
C GLY A 112 -0.39 -15.43 -8.03
N GLY A 113 -0.61 -16.05 -6.86
CA GLY A 113 -0.64 -15.34 -5.58
C GLY A 113 0.58 -15.56 -4.67
N ASP A 114 1.56 -16.35 -5.12
CA ASP A 114 2.75 -16.69 -4.32
C ASP A 114 3.96 -15.85 -4.77
N PRO A 115 4.89 -15.50 -3.86
CA PRO A 115 6.11 -14.75 -4.18
C PRO A 115 7.14 -15.65 -4.88
N ASP A 116 6.91 -15.89 -6.17
CA ASP A 116 7.72 -16.74 -7.03
C ASP A 116 8.46 -15.90 -8.08
N LYS A 117 9.79 -15.84 -7.96
CA LYS A 117 10.65 -15.06 -8.88
C LYS A 117 10.53 -15.52 -10.32
N GLU A 118 10.30 -16.81 -10.57
CA GLU A 118 10.20 -17.33 -11.93
C GLU A 118 8.89 -16.91 -12.61
N LYS A 119 7.95 -16.32 -11.85
CA LYS A 119 6.65 -15.83 -12.31
C LYS A 119 6.52 -14.31 -12.25
N MET A 120 7.62 -13.61 -11.96
CA MET A 120 7.67 -12.15 -11.87
C MET A 120 8.51 -11.58 -13.01
N ASP A 121 7.87 -10.80 -13.88
CA ASP A 121 8.52 -10.14 -15.01
C ASP A 121 8.51 -8.62 -14.82
N PHE A 122 9.67 -7.96 -14.96
CA PHE A 122 9.82 -6.51 -14.82
C PHE A 122 9.96 -5.83 -16.19
N PHE A 123 9.35 -4.67 -16.35
CA PHE A 123 9.33 -3.93 -17.61
C PHE A 123 9.56 -2.42 -17.39
N TRP A 124 10.32 -1.84 -18.29
CA TRP A 124 10.53 -0.41 -18.47
C TRP A 124 10.58 -0.10 -19.97
N ALA A 125 10.35 1.16 -20.35
CA ALA A 125 10.47 1.55 -21.75
C ALA A 125 11.95 1.72 -22.12
N LYS A 126 12.24 1.77 -23.42
CA LYS A 126 13.57 2.11 -23.93
C LYS A 126 13.47 3.13 -25.06
N ASP A 127 14.44 4.02 -25.15
CA ASP A 127 14.58 4.89 -26.31
C ASP A 127 15.23 4.16 -27.51
N ASP A 128 15.39 4.87 -28.63
CA ASP A 128 15.98 4.34 -29.87
C ASP A 128 17.44 3.89 -29.70
N ASP A 129 18.17 4.44 -28.72
CA ASP A 129 19.54 4.06 -28.38
C ASP A 129 19.60 2.90 -27.37
N GLY A 130 18.44 2.41 -26.91
CA GLY A 130 18.30 1.31 -25.97
C GLY A 130 18.45 1.71 -24.49
N LYS A 131 18.52 3.01 -24.18
CA LYS A 131 18.57 3.52 -22.80
C LYS A 131 17.23 3.41 -22.11
N ALA A 132 17.26 3.25 -20.78
CA ALA A 132 16.05 3.11 -19.99
C ALA A 132 15.19 4.38 -20.02
N ARG A 133 13.88 4.18 -20.18
CA ARG A 133 12.85 5.22 -20.12
C ARG A 133 11.72 4.80 -19.19
N SER A 134 11.07 5.78 -18.58
CA SER A 134 9.84 5.58 -17.81
C SER A 134 8.76 4.96 -18.70
N VAL A 135 7.93 4.08 -18.15
CA VAL A 135 6.77 3.50 -18.87
C VAL A 135 5.73 4.59 -19.18
N PHE A 136 5.53 5.51 -18.25
CA PHE A 136 4.60 6.61 -18.36
C PHE A 136 5.32 7.95 -18.24
N GLU A 137 5.14 8.80 -19.24
CA GLU A 137 5.63 10.19 -19.23
C GLU A 137 4.45 11.16 -19.40
N PRO A 138 4.48 12.32 -18.72
CA PRO A 138 3.42 13.32 -18.83
C PRO A 138 3.28 13.86 -20.25
N HIS A 139 2.08 13.74 -20.82
CA HIS A 139 1.76 14.32 -22.13
C HIS A 139 0.33 14.87 -22.20
N THR A 140 -0.25 15.26 -21.06
CA THR A 140 -1.53 15.95 -21.01
C THR A 140 -1.40 17.44 -21.38
N PRO A 141 -2.50 18.14 -21.74
CA PRO A 141 -2.48 19.57 -22.03
C PRO A 141 -1.85 20.46 -20.95
N GLU A 142 -2.01 20.13 -19.67
CA GLU A 142 -1.41 20.91 -18.57
C GLU A 142 0.02 20.47 -18.19
N ALA A 143 0.53 19.36 -18.72
CA ALA A 143 1.87 18.89 -18.41
C ALA A 143 2.95 19.84 -18.93
N GLN A 144 4.00 20.07 -18.12
CA GLN A 144 5.11 20.96 -18.47
C GLN A 144 6.40 20.18 -18.74
N VAL A 145 7.33 20.85 -19.45
CA VAL A 145 8.67 20.31 -19.71
C VAL A 145 9.40 20.10 -18.38
N ASN A 146 10.12 18.98 -18.27
CA ASN A 146 10.83 18.51 -17.08
C ASN A 146 9.94 18.05 -15.92
N GLU A 147 8.63 17.92 -16.12
CA GLU A 147 7.79 17.15 -15.21
C GLU A 147 7.91 15.65 -15.52
N TYR A 148 7.79 14.84 -14.48
CA TYR A 148 7.74 13.39 -14.57
C TYR A 148 6.62 12.84 -13.68
N TYR A 149 6.31 11.54 -13.83
CA TYR A 149 5.31 10.89 -13.00
C TYR A 149 5.93 10.06 -11.90
N TRP A 150 5.53 10.35 -10.67
CA TRP A 150 5.39 9.32 -9.64
C TRP A 150 3.97 8.77 -9.66
N LEU A 151 3.84 7.49 -9.39
CA LEU A 151 2.56 6.81 -9.49
C LEU A 151 1.91 6.70 -8.11
N GLY A 152 0.60 6.94 -8.07
CA GLY A 152 -0.29 6.70 -6.94
C GLY A 152 -1.03 5.38 -7.11
N ASP A 153 -2.11 5.24 -6.35
CA ASP A 153 -2.93 4.03 -6.40
C ASP A 153 -3.75 3.93 -7.68
N GLY A 154 -4.44 2.83 -7.84
CA GLY A 154 -5.17 2.53 -9.06
C GLY A 154 -6.18 1.44 -8.84
N PHE A 155 -6.99 1.16 -9.85
CA PHE A 155 -7.95 0.07 -9.80
C PHE A 155 -8.32 -0.41 -11.19
N PHE A 156 -8.88 -1.61 -11.25
CA PHE A 156 -9.48 -2.18 -12.44
C PHE A 156 -10.96 -1.83 -12.46
N ASN A 157 -11.43 -1.19 -13.53
CA ASN A 157 -12.83 -0.78 -13.68
C ASN A 157 -13.60 -1.80 -14.54
N HIS A 158 -14.54 -2.52 -13.94
CA HIS A 158 -15.36 -3.53 -14.62
C HIS A 158 -16.40 -2.93 -15.55
N ARG A 159 -16.74 -1.64 -15.41
CA ARG A 159 -17.79 -0.96 -16.19
C ARG A 159 -17.23 -0.21 -17.41
N LEU A 160 -16.01 0.30 -17.34
CA LEU A 160 -15.36 1.03 -18.43
C LEU A 160 -14.40 0.11 -19.20
N ASP A 161 -14.98 -0.91 -19.83
CA ASP A 161 -14.28 -1.89 -20.69
C ASP A 161 -13.04 -2.51 -20.04
N SER A 162 -13.10 -2.84 -18.74
CA SER A 162 -11.95 -3.44 -18.03
C SER A 162 -10.69 -2.56 -18.06
N THR A 163 -10.86 -1.24 -18.12
CA THR A 163 -9.76 -0.27 -18.09
C THR A 163 -9.11 -0.27 -16.71
N ILE A 164 -7.78 -0.27 -16.67
CA ILE A 164 -7.02 -0.03 -15.44
C ILE A 164 -6.72 1.45 -15.36
N TYR A 165 -7.09 2.07 -14.24
CA TYR A 165 -6.78 3.46 -13.95
C TYR A 165 -5.65 3.55 -12.94
N ILE A 166 -4.69 4.44 -13.20
CA ILE A 166 -3.58 4.74 -12.29
C ILE A 166 -3.55 6.24 -12.07
N PHE A 167 -3.57 6.69 -10.80
CA PHE A 167 -3.30 8.08 -10.47
C PHE A 167 -1.81 8.36 -10.66
N ALA A 168 -1.48 9.47 -11.29
CA ALA A 168 -0.10 9.84 -11.59
C ALA A 168 0.17 11.27 -11.12
N TYR A 169 1.01 11.41 -10.11
CA TYR A 169 1.44 12.70 -9.57
C TYR A 169 2.45 13.32 -10.53
N ARG A 170 2.15 14.51 -11.05
CA ARG A 170 3.12 15.31 -11.78
C ARG A 170 4.12 15.87 -10.79
N ILE A 171 5.37 15.48 -10.92
CA ILE A 171 6.47 15.90 -10.05
C ILE A 171 7.42 16.77 -10.85
N ARG A 172 7.99 17.79 -10.19
CA ARG A 172 9.14 18.53 -10.69
C ARG A 172 10.22 18.62 -9.63
N ASN A 173 11.48 18.65 -10.08
CA ASN A 173 12.62 18.85 -9.20
C ASN A 173 12.73 20.33 -8.79
N LEU A 174 13.12 20.54 -7.54
CA LEU A 174 13.49 21.83 -6.97
C LEU A 174 15.01 21.95 -6.92
N PRO A 175 15.57 23.17 -6.96
CA PRO A 175 17.02 23.35 -6.94
C PRO A 175 17.65 23.04 -5.56
N GLU A 176 16.87 23.16 -4.48
CA GLU A 176 17.34 23.03 -3.10
C GLU A 176 16.25 22.40 -2.22
N GLY A 177 16.65 21.89 -1.05
CA GLY A 177 15.77 21.32 -0.03
C GLY A 177 16.23 19.93 0.42
N ALA A 178 15.77 19.50 1.60
CA ALA A 178 16.03 18.12 2.08
C ALA A 178 15.34 17.07 1.21
N PHE A 179 14.21 17.44 0.61
CA PHE A 179 13.49 16.68 -0.41
C PHE A 179 13.24 17.63 -1.59
N PRO A 180 14.18 17.70 -2.57
CA PRO A 180 14.19 18.74 -3.59
C PRO A 180 13.22 18.42 -4.74
N PHE A 181 11.95 18.23 -4.42
CA PHE A 181 10.88 17.97 -5.38
C PHE A 181 9.55 18.51 -4.87
N GLU A 182 8.60 18.70 -5.79
CA GLU A 182 7.21 18.95 -5.44
C GLU A 182 6.26 18.32 -6.45
N ASP A 183 5.11 17.88 -5.96
CA ASP A 183 3.93 17.58 -6.75
C ASP A 183 3.22 18.86 -7.19
N VAL A 184 2.91 18.94 -8.48
CA VAL A 184 2.29 20.11 -9.14
C VAL A 184 0.97 19.78 -9.85
N GLY A 185 0.53 18.52 -9.78
CA GLY A 185 -0.73 18.08 -10.34
C GLY A 185 -0.99 16.60 -10.14
N VAL A 186 -2.22 16.18 -10.41
CA VAL A 186 -2.60 14.78 -10.51
C VAL A 186 -3.19 14.54 -11.89
N ASN A 187 -2.60 13.62 -12.64
CA ASN A 187 -3.18 13.08 -13.85
C ASN A 187 -3.77 11.69 -13.59
N LEU A 188 -4.64 11.27 -14.50
CA LEU A 188 -5.17 9.93 -14.54
C LEU A 188 -4.66 9.22 -15.79
N ILE A 189 -4.01 8.09 -15.62
CA ILE A 189 -3.60 7.19 -16.70
C ILE A 189 -4.68 6.12 -16.85
N ALA A 190 -5.15 5.90 -18.06
CA ALA A 190 -6.13 4.88 -18.40
C ALA A 190 -5.49 3.87 -19.36
N ILE A 191 -5.25 2.65 -18.87
CA ILE A 191 -4.68 1.54 -19.63
C ILE A 191 -5.84 0.69 -20.18
N PRO A 192 -6.03 0.64 -21.51
CA PRO A 192 -7.12 -0.14 -22.08
C PRO A 192 -6.89 -1.64 -21.90
N LYS A 193 -7.99 -2.40 -21.86
CA LYS A 193 -7.96 -3.85 -21.73
C LYS A 193 -7.08 -4.50 -22.78
N GLY A 194 -6.23 -5.41 -22.33
CA GLY A 194 -5.36 -6.19 -23.20
C GLY A 194 -4.11 -5.44 -23.67
N SER A 195 -3.97 -4.14 -23.37
CA SER A 195 -2.75 -3.40 -23.63
C SER A 195 -1.55 -4.06 -22.93
N GLN A 196 -0.40 -4.05 -23.60
CA GLN A 196 0.83 -4.66 -23.11
C GLN A 196 1.88 -3.56 -22.86
N PRO A 197 2.79 -3.76 -21.88
CA PRO A 197 3.90 -2.83 -21.65
C PRO A 197 4.69 -2.56 -22.94
N PRO A 198 5.12 -1.31 -23.20
CA PRO A 198 5.03 -0.14 -22.32
C PRO A 198 3.69 0.64 -22.41
N PHE A 199 2.60 -0.01 -22.83
CA PHE A 199 1.25 0.54 -22.89
C PHE A 199 1.08 1.71 -23.85
N ASN A 200 1.55 1.56 -25.09
CA ASN A 200 1.46 2.61 -26.13
C ASN A 200 0.03 3.11 -26.43
N GLU A 201 -0.99 2.38 -26.00
CA GLU A 201 -2.41 2.73 -26.20
C GLU A 201 -3.05 3.40 -24.97
N GLN A 202 -2.28 3.68 -23.91
CA GLN A 202 -2.77 4.39 -22.74
C GLN A 202 -3.27 5.80 -23.10
N ARG A 203 -4.24 6.29 -22.33
CA ARG A 203 -4.70 7.69 -22.35
C ARG A 203 -4.32 8.37 -21.06
N GLN A 204 -4.11 9.67 -21.11
CA GLN A 204 -3.88 10.50 -19.93
C GLN A 204 -4.90 11.63 -19.86
N MET A 205 -5.27 12.01 -18.63
CA MET A 205 -6.24 13.08 -18.37
C MET A 205 -5.74 14.02 -17.30
N ASP A 206 -5.97 15.32 -17.51
CA ASP A 206 -5.90 16.31 -16.44
C ASP A 206 -7.08 16.13 -15.47
N THR A 207 -6.83 16.32 -14.18
CA THR A 207 -7.83 16.10 -13.13
C THR A 207 -7.86 17.26 -12.14
N PRO A 208 -9.00 17.54 -11.48
CA PRO A 208 -9.09 18.55 -10.42
C PRO A 208 -8.59 18.04 -9.06
N LEU A 209 -7.92 16.88 -9.02
CA LEU A 209 -7.60 16.15 -7.79
C LEU A 209 -6.33 16.63 -7.09
N PHE A 210 -5.65 17.59 -7.69
CA PHE A 210 -4.67 18.46 -7.05
C PHE A 210 -5.33 19.80 -6.73
N HIS A 211 -5.50 20.13 -5.45
CA HIS A 211 -6.22 21.34 -5.05
C HIS A 211 -5.50 22.10 -3.95
N ILE A 212 -5.26 23.40 -4.17
CA ILE A 212 -4.70 24.30 -3.15
C ILE A 212 -5.83 25.18 -2.63
N GLY A 213 -6.45 24.74 -1.53
CA GLY A 213 -7.57 25.43 -0.88
C GLY A 213 -7.17 26.18 0.38
N LYS A 214 -8.15 26.78 1.05
CA LYS A 214 -7.94 27.53 2.32
C LYS A 214 -7.42 26.66 3.46
N LYS A 215 -7.72 25.36 3.43
CA LYS A 215 -7.29 24.36 4.43
C LYS A 215 -5.91 23.76 4.08
N GLY A 216 -5.26 24.23 3.01
CA GLY A 216 -3.99 23.72 2.51
C GLY A 216 -4.11 22.87 1.24
N LYS A 217 -2.95 22.38 0.77
CA LYS A 217 -2.85 21.51 -0.40
C LYS A 217 -3.48 20.15 -0.12
N SER A 218 -4.35 19.70 -1.01
CA SER A 218 -5.00 18.39 -1.03
C SER A 218 -4.62 17.65 -2.31
N VAL A 219 -4.24 16.38 -2.18
CA VAL A 219 -3.82 15.52 -3.29
C VAL A 219 -4.56 14.19 -3.17
N PHE A 220 -5.45 13.90 -4.11
CA PHE A 220 -6.19 12.63 -4.17
C PHE A 220 -5.49 11.59 -5.05
N GLY A 221 -5.83 10.32 -4.85
CA GLY A 221 -5.23 9.18 -5.55
C GLY A 221 -4.24 8.37 -4.72
N ILE A 222 -4.12 8.66 -3.42
CA ILE A 222 -3.18 7.96 -2.52
C ILE A 222 -3.64 6.54 -2.17
N ASN A 223 -4.95 6.30 -2.25
CA ASN A 223 -5.56 4.99 -2.17
C ASN A 223 -6.89 4.98 -2.95
N VAL A 224 -7.22 3.84 -3.57
CA VAL A 224 -8.52 3.58 -4.18
C VAL A 224 -9.16 2.37 -3.52
N LEU A 225 -10.45 2.47 -3.22
CA LEU A 225 -11.27 1.38 -2.71
C LEU A 225 -12.51 1.24 -3.59
N ALA A 226 -12.49 0.26 -4.50
CA ALA A 226 -13.64 -0.05 -5.35
C ALA A 226 -14.71 -0.81 -4.54
N ASN A 227 -15.82 -0.14 -4.18
CA ASN A 227 -16.94 -0.76 -3.48
C ASN A 227 -17.99 -1.28 -4.46
N THR A 228 -17.55 -2.12 -5.40
CA THR A 228 -18.37 -2.60 -6.53
C THR A 228 -18.54 -4.11 -6.49
N THR A 229 -19.56 -4.59 -7.19
CA THR A 229 -19.78 -6.05 -7.33
C THR A 229 -18.61 -6.71 -8.08
N GLY A 230 -18.07 -6.03 -9.11
CA GLY A 230 -16.95 -6.54 -9.89
C GLY A 230 -15.67 -6.69 -9.07
N ALA A 231 -15.39 -5.74 -8.18
CA ALA A 231 -14.24 -5.79 -7.29
C ALA A 231 -14.36 -6.85 -6.17
N GLY A 232 -15.54 -7.47 -6.04
CA GLY A 232 -15.82 -8.43 -4.98
C GLY A 232 -15.98 -7.79 -3.61
N ALA A 233 -16.36 -6.51 -3.54
CA ALA A 233 -16.58 -5.84 -2.26
C ALA A 233 -17.66 -6.56 -1.41
N PRO A 234 -17.54 -6.57 -0.07
CA PRO A 234 -18.45 -7.32 0.79
C PRO A 234 -19.88 -6.75 0.81
N GLN A 235 -20.01 -5.43 0.68
CA GLN A 235 -21.29 -4.70 0.68
C GLN A 235 -21.27 -3.63 -0.42
N PRO A 236 -21.35 -4.04 -1.71
CA PRO A 236 -21.14 -3.14 -2.83
C PRO A 236 -22.25 -2.09 -2.92
N ASP A 237 -21.86 -0.83 -3.09
CA ASP A 237 -22.77 0.30 -3.32
C ASP A 237 -22.60 0.94 -4.70
N GLY A 238 -21.65 0.44 -5.51
CA GLY A 238 -21.39 0.90 -6.87
C GLY A 238 -20.44 2.11 -6.96
N TYR A 239 -19.93 2.59 -5.84
CA TYR A 239 -18.99 3.71 -5.81
C TYR A 239 -17.53 3.24 -5.79
N ILE A 240 -16.69 4.02 -6.45
CA ILE A 240 -15.24 4.02 -6.28
C ILE A 240 -14.91 5.10 -5.26
N TYR A 241 -14.34 4.69 -4.13
CA TYR A 241 -13.83 5.61 -3.11
C TYR A 241 -12.38 5.95 -3.44
N VAL A 242 -12.07 7.23 -3.51
CA VAL A 242 -10.72 7.73 -3.80
C VAL A 242 -10.27 8.59 -2.64
N TYR A 243 -9.21 8.17 -1.98
CA TYR A 243 -8.67 8.85 -0.83
C TYR A 243 -7.65 9.89 -1.25
N GLY A 244 -7.55 10.95 -0.45
CA GLY A 244 -6.55 11.99 -0.63
C GLY A 244 -5.92 12.42 0.68
N ILE A 245 -4.82 13.15 0.58
CA ILE A 245 -4.09 13.67 1.72
C ILE A 245 -4.14 15.20 1.72
N ARG A 246 -4.29 15.81 2.91
CA ARG A 246 -4.24 17.27 3.05
C ARG A 246 -3.26 17.75 4.11
N GLY A 247 -2.52 18.78 3.74
CA GLY A 247 -1.71 19.58 4.65
C GLY A 247 -0.56 18.82 5.32
N THR A 248 0.09 19.49 6.27
CA THR A 248 1.28 18.94 6.97
C THR A 248 0.93 17.90 8.02
N ASN A 249 -0.30 17.95 8.56
CA ASN A 249 -0.80 16.97 9.53
C ASN A 249 -1.16 15.63 8.89
N LYS A 250 -1.06 15.53 7.56
CA LYS A 250 -1.37 14.31 6.80
C LYS A 250 -2.80 13.85 7.06
N GLU A 251 -3.75 14.75 6.83
CA GLU A 251 -5.17 14.46 7.00
C GLU A 251 -5.67 13.56 5.87
N LEU A 252 -6.38 12.48 6.19
CA LEU A 252 -7.02 11.61 5.21
C LEU A 252 -8.37 12.20 4.80
N LEU A 253 -8.56 12.44 3.51
CA LEU A 253 -9.80 12.87 2.87
C LEU A 253 -10.38 11.74 2.03
N VAL A 254 -11.66 11.82 1.70
CA VAL A 254 -12.32 10.83 0.84
C VAL A 254 -13.28 11.49 -0.15
N ALA A 255 -13.14 11.11 -1.41
CA ALA A 255 -14.05 11.38 -2.50
C ALA A 255 -14.68 10.08 -2.97
N ARG A 256 -15.79 10.17 -3.71
CA ARG A 256 -16.37 9.03 -4.41
C ARG A 256 -17.05 9.44 -5.71
N VAL A 257 -17.15 8.46 -6.61
CA VAL A 257 -17.87 8.57 -7.88
C VAL A 257 -18.43 7.19 -8.25
N GLU A 258 -19.54 7.14 -8.97
CA GLU A 258 -20.07 5.87 -9.50
C GLU A 258 -19.10 5.30 -10.55
N GLU A 259 -18.92 3.98 -10.55
CA GLU A 259 -17.89 3.31 -11.36
C GLU A 259 -17.96 3.65 -12.86
N GLU A 260 -19.17 3.83 -13.40
CA GLU A 260 -19.41 4.17 -14.81
C GLU A 260 -19.21 5.66 -15.15
N LEU A 261 -19.14 6.52 -14.14
CA LEU A 261 -18.92 7.97 -14.27
C LEU A 261 -17.49 8.36 -13.85
N PHE A 262 -16.57 7.40 -13.71
CA PHE A 262 -15.26 7.65 -13.14
C PHE A 262 -14.44 8.74 -13.88
N GLU A 263 -14.54 8.79 -15.22
CA GLU A 263 -13.88 9.81 -16.05
C GLU A 263 -14.63 11.17 -16.07
N ASP A 264 -15.85 11.26 -15.52
CA ASP A 264 -16.61 12.51 -15.39
C ASP A 264 -16.37 13.17 -14.03
N PHE A 265 -15.34 14.03 -13.97
CA PHE A 265 -14.97 14.73 -12.73
C PHE A 265 -16.05 15.66 -12.17
N GLN A 266 -17.12 15.98 -12.92
CA GLN A 266 -18.26 16.75 -12.38
C GLN A 266 -19.21 15.88 -11.53
N ALA A 267 -19.19 14.56 -11.73
CA ALA A 267 -19.98 13.60 -10.96
C ALA A 267 -19.33 13.24 -9.61
N TRP A 268 -18.08 13.63 -9.39
CA TRP A 268 -17.35 13.33 -8.17
C TRP A 268 -17.90 14.13 -6.99
N THR A 269 -17.98 13.46 -5.84
CA THR A 269 -18.39 14.08 -4.58
C THR A 269 -17.37 13.82 -3.49
N TYR A 270 -17.25 14.75 -2.55
CA TYR A 270 -16.26 14.81 -1.49
C TYR A 270 -16.98 14.77 -0.14
N TRP A 271 -16.48 13.98 0.80
CA TRP A 271 -17.08 13.86 2.12
C TRP A 271 -16.79 15.10 2.96
N ASP A 272 -17.82 15.81 3.39
CA ASP A 272 -17.70 17.04 4.21
C ASP A 272 -17.74 16.78 5.73
N GLY A 273 -17.81 15.51 6.13
CA GLY A 273 -17.97 15.09 7.53
C GLY A 273 -19.40 14.72 7.91
N GLN A 274 -20.39 15.09 7.09
CA GLN A 274 -21.82 14.85 7.32
C GLN A 274 -22.53 14.32 6.07
N SER A 275 -22.16 14.83 4.89
CA SER A 275 -22.75 14.52 3.60
C SER A 275 -21.72 14.55 2.46
N TRP A 276 -22.17 14.15 1.27
CA TRP A 276 -21.37 14.21 0.05
C TRP A 276 -21.62 15.54 -0.65
N ASN A 277 -20.55 16.29 -0.90
CA ASN A 277 -20.56 17.62 -1.50
C ASN A 277 -19.85 17.62 -2.85
N SER A 278 -20.24 18.46 -3.81
CA SER A 278 -19.54 18.56 -5.10
C SER A 278 -18.23 19.36 -5.03
N SER A 279 -17.99 20.11 -3.94
CA SER A 279 -16.80 20.96 -3.78
C SER A 279 -15.71 20.27 -2.97
N ILE A 280 -14.51 20.20 -3.55
CA ILE A 280 -13.31 19.67 -2.89
C ILE A 280 -12.89 20.48 -1.65
N ASP A 281 -13.20 21.80 -1.61
CA ASP A 281 -12.90 22.67 -0.46
C ASP A 281 -13.65 22.28 0.82
N GLU A 282 -14.80 21.62 0.66
CA GLU A 282 -15.64 21.20 1.79
C GLU A 282 -15.14 19.92 2.45
N SER A 283 -14.20 19.21 1.82
CA SER A 283 -13.64 17.94 2.33
C SER A 283 -13.26 18.03 3.82
N ALA A 284 -13.71 17.07 4.61
CA ALA A 284 -13.33 16.91 6.00
C ALA A 284 -12.35 15.74 6.18
N ALA A 285 -11.47 15.87 7.17
CA ALA A 285 -10.57 14.81 7.54
C ALA A 285 -11.33 13.68 8.25
N ILE A 286 -11.10 12.44 7.85
CA ILE A 286 -11.68 11.24 8.50
C ILE A 286 -10.71 10.58 9.49
N THR A 287 -9.40 10.86 9.34
CA THR A 287 -8.31 10.56 10.27
C THR A 287 -7.10 11.43 9.87
N ASP A 288 -5.98 11.31 10.59
CA ASP A 288 -4.74 12.05 10.32
C ASP A 288 -3.48 11.18 10.54
N ARG A 289 -2.30 11.80 10.36
CA ARG A 289 -0.98 11.18 10.58
C ARG A 289 -0.70 9.95 9.72
N ILE A 290 -1.27 9.92 8.52
CA ILE A 290 -1.05 8.88 7.51
C ILE A 290 0.16 9.19 6.61
N SER A 291 0.49 8.26 5.71
CA SER A 291 1.53 8.40 4.68
C SER A 291 0.96 8.72 3.30
N ASN A 292 1.80 9.31 2.44
CA ASN A 292 1.41 9.67 1.06
C ASN A 292 1.06 8.45 0.21
N GLU A 293 1.63 7.29 0.55
CA GLU A 293 1.20 5.98 0.08
C GLU A 293 0.63 5.22 1.26
N MET A 294 -0.60 4.75 1.12
CA MET A 294 -1.31 4.03 2.16
C MET A 294 -2.35 3.12 1.53
N SER A 295 -3.08 2.38 2.36
CA SER A 295 -4.20 1.57 1.90
C SER A 295 -5.38 1.73 2.83
N VAL A 296 -6.59 1.73 2.28
CA VAL A 296 -7.82 1.34 2.94
C VAL A 296 -8.35 0.13 2.18
N SER A 297 -8.66 -0.95 2.89
CA SER A 297 -9.13 -2.19 2.28
C SER A 297 -10.28 -2.78 3.09
N PHE A 298 -11.18 -3.50 2.42
CA PHE A 298 -12.29 -4.18 3.10
C PHE A 298 -11.78 -5.35 3.95
N MET A 299 -12.39 -5.48 5.13
CA MET A 299 -12.37 -6.69 5.94
C MET A 299 -13.55 -7.58 5.53
N GLU A 300 -13.47 -8.88 5.83
CA GLU A 300 -14.53 -9.86 5.48
C GLU A 300 -15.90 -9.50 6.05
N ASP A 301 -15.95 -8.82 7.21
CA ASP A 301 -17.19 -8.42 7.87
C ASP A 301 -17.75 -7.07 7.39
N GLY A 302 -17.16 -6.47 6.35
CA GLY A 302 -17.59 -5.20 5.77
C GLY A 302 -17.01 -3.95 6.43
N ARG A 303 -16.25 -4.08 7.53
CA ARG A 303 -15.41 -3.00 8.03
C ARG A 303 -14.29 -2.69 7.03
N VAL A 304 -13.57 -1.60 7.27
CA VAL A 304 -12.33 -1.30 6.56
C VAL A 304 -11.15 -1.27 7.51
N ILE A 305 -9.99 -1.69 7.00
CA ILE A 305 -8.71 -1.59 7.68
C ILE A 305 -7.78 -0.74 6.81
N ALA A 306 -7.16 0.25 7.44
CA ALA A 306 -6.13 1.07 6.85
C ALA A 306 -4.75 0.61 7.32
N ALA A 307 -3.76 0.61 6.41
CA ALA A 307 -2.35 0.44 6.73
C ALA A 307 -1.54 1.61 6.16
N PHE A 308 -0.63 2.15 6.98
CA PHE A 308 0.16 3.35 6.66
C PHE A 308 1.43 3.46 7.51
N GLN A 309 2.39 4.26 7.05
CA GLN A 309 3.49 4.74 7.88
C GLN A 309 3.01 5.94 8.69
N VAL A 310 3.29 5.97 10.00
CA VAL A 310 2.91 7.10 10.85
C VAL A 310 3.69 8.35 10.43
N ASP A 311 3.00 9.48 10.22
CA ASP A 311 3.60 10.78 9.86
C ASP A 311 4.43 10.77 8.56
N THR A 312 4.07 9.93 7.58
CA THR A 312 4.76 9.76 6.28
C THR A 312 6.12 9.08 6.34
N ASN A 313 7.08 9.61 7.10
CA ASN A 313 8.44 9.08 7.22
C ASN A 313 8.76 8.79 8.69
N SER A 314 8.70 7.51 9.05
CA SER A 314 8.86 7.01 10.42
C SER A 314 9.15 5.52 10.35
N PRO A 315 9.88 4.92 11.31
CA PRO A 315 9.99 3.47 11.33
C PRO A 315 8.69 2.77 11.76
N SER A 316 7.69 3.50 12.26
CA SER A 316 6.44 2.93 12.75
C SER A 316 5.42 2.69 11.63
N ILE A 317 5.12 1.43 11.35
CA ILE A 317 3.96 1.02 10.56
C ILE A 317 2.76 0.84 11.49
N ALA A 318 1.61 1.36 11.09
CA ALA A 318 0.37 1.29 11.85
C ALA A 318 -0.79 0.75 11.03
N ILE A 319 -1.76 0.17 11.74
CA ILE A 319 -3.08 -0.16 11.21
C ILE A 319 -4.17 0.63 11.93
N GLN A 320 -5.27 0.90 11.24
CA GLN A 320 -6.42 1.61 11.80
C GLN A 320 -7.72 1.05 11.22
N VAL A 321 -8.68 0.70 12.08
CA VAL A 321 -9.95 0.11 11.64
C VAL A 321 -11.05 1.15 11.64
N ALA A 322 -11.99 1.07 10.70
CA ALA A 322 -13.21 1.85 10.66
C ALA A 322 -14.43 0.98 10.34
N LYS A 323 -15.61 1.49 10.71
CA LYS A 323 -16.88 0.80 10.43
C LYS A 323 -17.26 0.80 8.95
N THR A 324 -16.89 1.86 8.23
CA THR A 324 -17.23 2.09 6.82
C THR A 324 -16.06 2.76 6.11
N PRO A 325 -16.04 2.85 4.77
CA PRO A 325 -15.01 3.56 4.01
C PRO A 325 -14.75 5.01 4.46
N ILE A 326 -15.74 5.66 5.08
CA ILE A 326 -15.66 7.06 5.55
C ILE A 326 -15.48 7.18 7.07
N GLY A 327 -15.34 6.07 7.79
CA GLY A 327 -15.19 6.07 9.24
C GLY A 327 -16.48 5.72 10.03
N PRO A 328 -16.54 6.10 11.32
CA PRO A 328 -15.44 6.70 12.08
C PRO A 328 -14.28 5.69 12.23
N PHE A 329 -13.05 6.20 12.12
CA PHE A 329 -11.84 5.42 12.39
C PHE A 329 -11.56 5.37 13.90
N PHE A 330 -11.22 4.18 14.40
CA PHE A 330 -10.71 4.00 15.76
C PHE A 330 -9.27 4.50 15.86
N PRO A 331 -8.70 4.70 17.07
CA PRO A 331 -7.28 5.00 17.21
C PRO A 331 -6.40 3.94 16.51
N PHE A 332 -5.34 4.39 15.83
CA PHE A 332 -4.41 3.48 15.17
C PHE A 332 -3.60 2.67 16.19
N LYS A 333 -3.13 1.49 15.76
CA LYS A 333 -2.19 0.65 16.49
C LYS A 333 -0.90 0.57 15.69
N LYS A 334 0.23 0.91 16.31
CA LYS A 334 1.54 0.58 15.74
C LYS A 334 1.74 -0.92 15.81
N VAL A 335 2.09 -1.54 14.69
CA VAL A 335 2.18 -3.00 14.57
C VAL A 335 3.58 -3.47 14.27
N TYR A 336 4.40 -2.65 13.62
CA TYR A 336 5.74 -3.03 13.22
C TYR A 336 6.69 -1.82 13.25
N GLU A 337 7.94 -2.07 13.62
CA GLU A 337 9.03 -1.11 13.55
C GLU A 337 10.04 -1.61 12.52
N THR A 338 10.32 -0.79 11.50
CA THR A 338 11.16 -1.19 10.37
C THR A 338 12.63 -1.32 10.82
N PRO A 339 13.29 -2.46 10.58
CA PRO A 339 14.65 -2.69 11.06
C PRO A 339 15.70 -1.91 10.25
N GLU A 340 15.42 -1.55 8.99
CA GLU A 340 16.40 -0.96 8.08
C GLU A 340 16.97 0.37 8.57
N ILE A 341 16.19 1.13 9.37
CA ILE A 341 16.66 2.40 9.95
C ILE A 341 17.82 2.23 10.96
N TYR A 342 18.11 1.00 11.38
CA TYR A 342 19.21 0.68 12.29
C TYR A 342 20.42 0.10 11.56
N GLU A 343 20.32 -0.18 10.26
CA GLU A 343 21.42 -0.72 9.45
C GLU A 343 22.41 0.38 9.08
N ASP A 344 21.93 1.61 8.83
CA ASP A 344 22.74 2.78 8.54
C ASP A 344 22.01 4.07 8.99
N ILE A 345 22.76 5.09 9.41
CA ILE A 345 22.20 6.37 9.88
C ILE A 345 21.49 7.15 8.77
N ASP A 346 21.88 6.92 7.50
CA ASP A 346 21.27 7.61 6.37
C ASP A 346 20.00 6.91 5.87
N PHE A 347 19.66 5.71 6.37
CA PHE A 347 18.47 4.98 5.95
C PHE A 347 17.21 5.48 6.64
N TYR A 348 16.14 5.55 5.85
CA TYR A 348 14.79 5.87 6.33
C TYR A 348 13.76 4.99 5.61
N THR A 349 12.59 4.87 6.23
CA THR A 349 11.49 4.04 5.73
C THR A 349 10.17 4.78 5.75
N TYR A 350 9.34 4.53 4.76
CA TYR A 350 8.15 5.32 4.49
C TYR A 350 7.12 4.50 3.69
N ASN A 351 5.93 5.09 3.50
CA ASN A 351 4.97 4.63 2.50
C ASN A 351 4.48 3.17 2.68
N ALA A 352 4.16 2.76 3.91
CA ALA A 352 3.56 1.45 4.10
C ALA A 352 2.13 1.35 3.51
N LYS A 353 1.83 0.26 2.80
CA LYS A 353 0.47 -0.03 2.32
C LYS A 353 0.20 -1.53 2.17
N ALA A 354 -1.07 -1.92 2.29
CA ALA A 354 -1.53 -3.29 2.13
C ALA A 354 -1.88 -3.63 0.67
N HIS A 355 -1.76 -4.93 0.34
CA HIS A 355 -2.10 -5.53 -0.95
C HIS A 355 -3.15 -6.63 -0.74
N PRO A 356 -4.45 -6.29 -0.68
CA PRO A 356 -5.48 -7.18 -0.16
C PRO A 356 -5.67 -8.43 -1.01
N HIS A 357 -5.60 -8.36 -2.35
CA HIS A 357 -5.74 -9.55 -3.20
C HIS A 357 -4.58 -10.55 -3.06
N LEU A 358 -3.38 -10.07 -2.73
CA LEU A 358 -2.19 -10.89 -2.44
C LEU A 358 -2.15 -11.39 -1.00
N SER A 359 -3.04 -10.88 -0.14
CA SER A 359 -3.12 -11.28 1.26
C SER A 359 -3.84 -12.62 1.41
N THR A 360 -3.56 -13.29 2.52
CA THR A 360 -4.34 -14.47 2.94
C THR A 360 -5.53 -14.03 3.82
N PRO A 361 -6.65 -14.78 3.82
CA PRO A 361 -7.77 -14.49 4.72
C PRO A 361 -7.34 -14.32 6.19
N GLY A 362 -7.76 -13.24 6.84
CA GLY A 362 -7.36 -12.90 8.22
C GLY A 362 -5.97 -12.26 8.37
N GLU A 363 -5.34 -11.87 7.27
CA GLU A 363 -4.01 -11.26 7.26
C GLU A 363 -3.94 -10.08 6.27
N LEU A 364 -3.02 -9.14 6.49
CA LEU A 364 -2.57 -8.17 5.50
C LEU A 364 -1.14 -8.47 5.09
N LEU A 365 -0.88 -8.57 3.79
CA LEU A 365 0.44 -8.37 3.22
C LEU A 365 0.65 -6.87 3.04
N ILE A 366 1.64 -6.30 3.74
CA ILE A 366 1.95 -4.87 3.72
C ILE A 366 3.35 -4.67 3.18
N SER A 367 3.52 -3.81 2.18
CA SER A 367 4.82 -3.31 1.76
C SER A 367 5.18 -2.02 2.49
N TYR A 368 6.45 -1.66 2.49
CA TYR A 368 6.96 -0.31 2.80
C TYR A 368 8.25 -0.05 2.01
N ASN A 369 8.59 1.22 1.81
CA ASN A 369 9.80 1.64 1.09
C ASN A 369 10.97 1.87 2.03
N VAL A 370 12.17 1.67 1.48
CA VAL A 370 13.45 1.94 2.12
C VAL A 370 14.27 2.80 1.18
N ASN A 371 14.82 3.89 1.68
CA ASN A 371 15.63 4.82 0.91
C ASN A 371 16.70 5.47 1.81
N ALA A 372 17.58 6.27 1.24
CA ALA A 372 18.71 6.89 1.92
C ALA A 372 18.76 8.40 1.68
N PHE A 373 19.17 9.17 2.70
CA PHE A 373 19.39 10.61 2.56
C PHE A 373 20.57 10.92 1.61
N ASP A 374 21.63 10.12 1.68
CA ASP A 374 22.76 10.14 0.75
C ASP A 374 22.59 9.06 -0.33
N PHE A 375 21.52 9.19 -1.13
CA PHE A 375 21.04 8.16 -2.04
C PHE A 375 22.13 7.55 -2.93
N GLU A 376 22.85 8.36 -3.69
CA GLU A 376 23.80 7.85 -4.69
C GLU A 376 24.96 7.11 -4.02
N ASN A 377 25.55 7.68 -2.95
CA ASN A 377 26.65 7.02 -2.25
C ASN A 377 26.18 5.71 -1.59
N LYS A 378 24.99 5.70 -0.99
CA LYS A 378 24.43 4.47 -0.38
C LYS A 378 24.04 3.44 -1.41
N LEU A 379 23.63 3.85 -2.60
CA LEU A 379 23.37 2.93 -3.69
C LEU A 379 24.64 2.18 -4.12
N TYR A 380 25.80 2.85 -4.18
CA TYR A 380 27.07 2.16 -4.45
C TYR A 380 27.51 1.22 -3.32
N GLN A 381 27.23 1.55 -2.06
CA GLN A 381 27.58 0.74 -0.89
C GLN A 381 26.62 -0.45 -0.68
N HIS A 382 25.34 -0.24 -0.99
CA HIS A 382 24.25 -1.17 -0.71
C HIS A 382 23.29 -1.25 -1.92
N PRO A 383 23.74 -1.80 -3.06
CA PRO A 383 23.05 -1.66 -4.35
C PRO A 383 21.67 -2.33 -4.45
N ASN A 384 21.31 -3.16 -3.47
CA ASN A 384 20.00 -3.81 -3.37
C ASN A 384 19.10 -3.19 -2.29
N HIS A 385 19.55 -2.17 -1.57
CA HIS A 385 18.88 -1.77 -0.33
C HIS A 385 17.62 -0.92 -0.60
N CYS A 386 17.72 0.04 -1.55
CA CYS A 386 16.66 0.96 -1.97
C CYS A 386 15.57 0.26 -2.81
N ARG A 387 14.82 -0.64 -2.18
CA ARG A 387 13.69 -1.39 -2.76
C ARG A 387 12.62 -1.63 -1.70
N PRO A 388 11.37 -1.95 -2.07
CA PRO A 388 10.33 -2.26 -1.11
C PRO A 388 10.66 -3.49 -0.24
N ARG A 389 10.10 -3.51 0.96
CA ARG A 389 10.11 -4.62 1.92
C ARG A 389 8.70 -4.98 2.27
N PHE A 390 8.49 -6.19 2.80
CA PHE A 390 7.16 -6.68 3.14
C PHE A 390 7.09 -7.22 4.56
N ILE A 391 5.92 -7.04 5.17
CA ILE A 391 5.51 -7.67 6.41
C ILE A 391 4.15 -8.35 6.21
N ARG A 392 3.84 -9.29 7.09
CA ARG A 392 2.51 -9.90 7.24
C ARG A 392 1.94 -9.46 8.58
N VAL A 393 0.67 -9.07 8.59
CA VAL A 393 -0.04 -8.67 9.81
C VAL A 393 -1.31 -9.49 9.95
N LYS A 394 -1.35 -10.38 10.94
CA LYS A 394 -2.53 -11.17 11.30
C LYS A 394 -3.38 -10.37 12.30
N TYR A 395 -4.71 -10.37 12.16
CA TYR A 395 -5.61 -9.51 12.95
C TYR A 395 -6.94 -10.16 13.33
#